data_AF-A0A1Q3HU02-F1
#
_entry.id   AF-A0A1Q3HU02-F1
#
_cell.length_a   1.000
_cell.length_b   1.000
_cell.length_c   1.000
_cell.angle_alpha   90.00
_cell.angle_beta   90.00
_cell.angle_gamma   90.00
#
_symmetry.space_group_name_H-M   'P 1'
#
loop_
_entity.id
_entity.type
_entity.pdbx_description
1 polymer ?
#
loop_
_entity_poly.entity_id
_entity_poly.type
_entity_poly.pdbx_seq_one_letter_code
_entity_poly.pdbx_strand_id
1 'polypeptide(L)'
;MRVRQALLVVDLEGVAGVDSPGALISGMPEYVRARALLTAEVNAAVEGLLAAGFQRVRVSDSHLCGSGESNLLPEALHPAAEPCFLPEDAYAAHLFDEVEAVACLGMHAAAGPVGFAAHTVDVLGAWTCAGRALSEADLVLALAAEAGVPAVFVSGDDVLQAQLGGRVAYVRTKVALSVTRADSREPEAVLPELTRAASLPARPVEPLPDSPLVLTFKSGHQAALAAQTGARRLDRYRVEVEGPGFRERYTRALQAASAAGAVLADAVAEGPGGPGFLRDATALFQLRGPPTHPPARRTEAVDRTLGAFLSLTEGQDDEARALRALTLHMLEGHAPGAFARRGLGPTLEAAVDALAEVPLALPDGLSPDVGMARVDAWYVRRERGLPHAPLEPYLLRAYLEHLAGEEHGLHAWLLGEMAATRGLDVRLPIPARAMRDVSRVADLYWLTHLYLLDTRYLRAAPAHPDATAWTEELLVATPWVVEQGNVDLGAELAFCLQCVDEAGGGAHEALLVLLERHQQPDGRMEDAHATAGALLAFAGAEERLP
;
A
#
# COMPACT_ATOMS: atom_id res chain seq x y z
N MET A 1 -35.30 17.36 35.65
CA MET A 1 -35.07 16.07 34.96
C MET A 1 -33.75 16.21 34.22
N ARG A 2 -32.88 15.20 34.25
CA ARG A 2 -31.64 15.21 33.46
C ARG A 2 -32.03 15.16 31.98
N VAL A 3 -31.39 15.98 31.16
CA VAL A 3 -31.60 15.98 29.71
C VAL A 3 -31.10 14.65 29.17
N ARG A 4 -31.95 13.91 28.45
CA ARG A 4 -31.58 12.60 27.89
C ARG A 4 -30.78 12.81 26.62
N GLN A 5 -29.55 12.30 26.57
CA GLN A 5 -28.63 12.50 25.46
C GLN A 5 -28.21 11.16 24.85
N ALA A 6 -28.16 11.10 23.51
CA ALA A 6 -27.61 9.98 22.76
C ALA A 6 -26.31 10.40 22.07
N LEU A 7 -25.41 9.43 21.85
CA LEU A 7 -24.25 9.56 20.96
C LEU A 7 -24.57 8.92 19.62
N LEU A 8 -24.36 9.64 18.53
CA LEU A 8 -24.40 9.12 17.16
C LEU A 8 -23.00 9.26 16.56
N VAL A 9 -22.33 8.15 16.34
CA VAL A 9 -21.04 8.12 15.65
C VAL A 9 -21.31 7.91 14.16
N VAL A 10 -20.73 8.74 13.31
CA VAL A 10 -21.07 8.76 11.88
C VAL A 10 -19.83 8.70 11.03
N ASP A 11 -19.96 7.99 9.92
CA ASP A 11 -18.91 7.75 8.96
C ASP A 11 -19.48 7.83 7.53
N LEU A 12 -18.64 7.96 6.50
CA LEU A 12 -19.09 8.33 5.16
C LEU A 12 -19.23 7.11 4.23
N GLU A 13 -18.35 6.13 4.40
CA GLU A 13 -18.15 4.93 3.57
C GLU A 13 -19.42 4.10 3.43
N GLY A 14 -20.24 4.04 4.48
CA GLY A 14 -21.46 3.26 4.56
C GLY A 14 -22.74 4.03 4.22
N VAL A 15 -22.67 5.33 3.87
CA VAL A 15 -23.86 6.14 3.54
C VAL A 15 -24.48 5.70 2.20
N ALA A 16 -25.81 5.64 2.10
CA ALA A 16 -26.49 5.34 0.84
C ALA A 16 -26.18 6.39 -0.24
N GLY A 17 -25.89 5.95 -1.47
CA GLY A 17 -25.43 6.79 -2.58
C GLY A 17 -23.93 7.12 -2.59
N VAL A 18 -23.15 6.66 -1.61
CA VAL A 18 -21.67 6.73 -1.59
C VAL A 18 -21.11 5.39 -2.06
N ASP A 19 -20.64 5.27 -3.29
CA ASP A 19 -20.29 3.97 -3.90
C ASP A 19 -18.99 4.01 -4.72
N SER A 20 -18.23 5.09 -4.61
CA SER A 20 -16.92 5.27 -5.24
C SER A 20 -15.92 5.94 -4.28
N PRO A 21 -14.61 5.66 -4.39
CA PRO A 21 -13.60 6.28 -3.54
C PRO A 21 -13.54 7.81 -3.67
N GLY A 22 -13.88 8.37 -4.84
CA GLY A 22 -13.96 9.82 -5.02
C GLY A 22 -14.97 10.50 -4.09
N ALA A 23 -16.03 9.80 -3.69
CA ALA A 23 -17.02 10.32 -2.76
C ALA A 23 -16.49 10.42 -1.31
N LEU A 24 -15.32 9.87 -1.01
CA LEU A 24 -14.69 9.84 0.32
C LEU A 24 -13.58 10.88 0.50
N ILE A 25 -13.28 11.69 -0.52
CA ILE A 25 -12.09 12.54 -0.51
C ILE A 25 -12.47 13.98 -0.79
N SER A 26 -12.05 14.88 0.09
CA SER A 26 -12.27 16.31 -0.09
C SER A 26 -11.65 16.82 -1.38
N GLY A 27 -12.36 17.71 -2.08
CA GLY A 27 -11.94 18.27 -3.36
C GLY A 27 -12.37 17.46 -4.59
N MET A 28 -12.85 16.22 -4.41
CA MET A 28 -13.39 15.43 -5.50
C MET A 28 -14.85 15.83 -5.83
N PRO A 29 -15.30 15.73 -7.10
CA PRO A 29 -16.65 16.12 -7.49
C PRO A 29 -17.77 15.41 -6.72
N GLU A 30 -17.59 14.11 -6.44
CA GLU A 30 -18.59 13.26 -5.80
C GLU A 30 -18.75 13.56 -4.29
N TYR A 31 -17.70 14.07 -3.65
CA TYR A 31 -17.65 14.28 -2.20
C TYR A 31 -18.67 15.33 -1.72
N VAL A 32 -18.95 16.38 -2.50
CA VAL A 32 -19.96 17.38 -2.14
C VAL A 32 -21.35 16.75 -2.00
N ARG A 33 -21.69 15.82 -2.90
CA ARG A 33 -22.94 15.07 -2.81
C ARG A 33 -22.93 14.12 -1.61
N ALA A 34 -21.80 13.47 -1.33
CA ALA A 34 -21.66 12.55 -0.20
C ALA A 34 -21.94 13.24 1.15
N ARG A 35 -21.43 14.46 1.37
CA ARG A 35 -21.71 15.25 2.58
C ARG A 35 -23.20 15.56 2.78
N ALA A 36 -23.89 15.89 1.70
CA ALA A 36 -25.33 16.15 1.74
C ALA A 36 -26.12 14.88 2.08
N LEU A 37 -25.72 13.73 1.53
CA LEU A 37 -26.32 12.43 1.83
C LEU A 37 -26.09 12.02 3.29
N LEU A 38 -24.85 12.15 3.79
CA LEU A 38 -24.51 11.90 5.19
C LEU A 38 -25.38 12.76 6.12
N THR A 39 -25.46 14.07 5.86
CA THR A 39 -26.24 14.99 6.69
C THR A 39 -27.73 14.61 6.69
N ALA A 40 -28.29 14.17 5.55
CA ALA A 40 -29.67 13.71 5.48
C ALA A 40 -29.91 12.42 6.29
N GLU A 41 -29.00 11.44 6.22
CA GLU A 41 -29.09 10.22 7.03
C GLU A 41 -28.96 10.52 8.54
N VAL A 42 -28.06 11.42 8.92
CA VAL A 42 -27.93 11.89 10.32
C VAL A 42 -29.23 12.53 10.80
N ASN A 43 -29.84 13.41 10.01
CA ASN A 43 -31.11 14.02 10.37
C ASN A 43 -32.21 12.97 10.57
N ALA A 44 -32.28 11.96 9.69
CA ALA A 44 -33.25 10.87 9.82
C ALA A 44 -33.05 10.04 11.10
N ALA A 45 -31.79 9.77 11.49
CA ALA A 45 -31.47 9.09 12.73
C ALA A 45 -31.80 9.93 13.97
N VAL A 46 -31.52 11.24 13.92
CA VAL A 46 -31.84 12.19 15.00
C VAL A 46 -33.35 12.22 15.27
N GLU A 47 -34.18 12.29 14.23
CA GLU A 47 -35.64 12.23 14.37
C GLU A 47 -36.11 10.95 15.08
N GLY A 48 -35.50 9.81 14.75
CA GLY A 48 -35.81 8.55 15.41
C GLY A 48 -35.42 8.53 16.90
N LEU A 49 -34.25 9.07 17.24
CA LEU A 49 -33.80 9.20 18.62
C LEU A 49 -34.72 10.16 19.41
N LEU A 50 -35.16 11.27 18.83
CA LEU A 50 -36.11 12.17 19.46
C LEU A 50 -37.46 11.47 19.72
N ALA A 51 -37.94 10.66 18.78
CA ALA A 51 -39.13 9.84 18.95
C ALA A 51 -38.98 8.79 20.07
N ALA A 52 -37.76 8.31 20.34
CA ALA A 52 -37.44 7.45 21.49
C ALA A 52 -37.28 8.22 22.82
N GLY A 53 -37.50 9.54 22.82
CA GLY A 53 -37.49 10.39 24.01
C GLY A 53 -36.11 10.92 24.41
N PHE A 54 -35.11 10.84 23.54
CA PHE A 54 -33.89 11.64 23.67
C PHE A 54 -34.22 13.11 23.37
N GLN A 55 -33.43 14.04 23.91
CA GLN A 55 -33.66 15.48 23.76
C GLN A 55 -32.52 16.18 23.00
N ARG A 56 -31.33 15.58 23.01
CA ARG A 56 -30.13 16.05 22.34
C ARG A 56 -29.37 14.85 21.79
N VAL A 57 -28.71 15.03 20.65
CA VAL A 57 -27.90 13.99 20.00
C VAL A 57 -26.52 14.57 19.76
N ARG A 58 -25.51 14.06 20.46
CA ARG A 58 -24.10 14.36 20.15
C ARG A 58 -23.74 13.58 18.90
N VAL A 59 -23.26 14.26 17.86
CA VAL A 59 -22.87 13.61 16.60
C VAL A 59 -21.36 13.67 16.46
N SER A 60 -20.68 12.51 16.57
CA SER A 60 -19.23 12.40 16.34
C SER A 60 -18.98 12.00 14.90
N ASP A 61 -18.32 12.85 14.13
CA ASP A 61 -17.96 12.60 12.74
C ASP A 61 -16.55 12.02 12.65
N SER A 62 -16.44 10.75 12.24
CA SER A 62 -15.19 9.98 12.24
C SER A 62 -14.44 9.97 10.91
N HIS A 63 -15.08 10.41 9.83
CA HIS A 63 -14.49 10.30 8.50
C HIS A 63 -13.42 11.39 8.25
N LEU A 64 -12.18 11.00 8.00
CA LEU A 64 -11.07 11.93 7.72
C LEU A 64 -10.87 12.12 6.20
N CYS A 65 -11.64 13.00 5.59
CA CYS A 65 -11.61 13.26 4.13
C CYS A 65 -10.42 14.10 3.62
N GLY A 66 -9.49 14.49 4.50
CA GLY A 66 -8.32 15.31 4.18
C GLY A 66 -8.54 16.83 4.18
N SER A 67 -9.73 17.35 4.53
CA SER A 67 -9.96 18.79 4.69
C SER A 67 -9.56 19.35 6.05
N GLY A 68 -9.49 18.49 7.09
CA GLY A 68 -9.38 18.92 8.49
C GLY A 68 -10.67 19.53 9.05
N GLU A 69 -11.80 19.33 8.37
CA GLU A 69 -13.12 19.84 8.76
C GLU A 69 -14.16 18.71 8.79
N SER A 70 -15.26 18.91 9.53
CA SER A 70 -16.38 17.95 9.54
C SER A 70 -17.06 17.84 8.16
N ASN A 71 -17.46 16.61 7.83
CA ASN A 71 -18.23 16.23 6.66
C ASN A 71 -19.70 16.68 6.78
N LEU A 72 -20.21 16.93 7.98
CA LEU A 72 -21.57 17.41 8.21
C LEU A 72 -21.75 18.85 7.68
N LEU A 73 -22.97 19.17 7.25
CA LEU A 73 -23.36 20.51 6.79
C LEU A 73 -24.15 21.24 7.90
N PRO A 74 -23.53 22.16 8.66
CA PRO A 74 -24.18 22.81 9.80
C PRO A 74 -25.50 23.51 9.45
N GLU A 75 -25.60 24.09 8.26
CA GLU A 75 -26.78 24.80 7.76
C GLU A 75 -27.97 23.88 7.46
N ALA A 76 -27.73 22.59 7.27
CA ALA A 76 -28.73 21.58 6.94
C ALA A 76 -28.96 20.57 8.08
N LEU A 77 -28.20 20.67 9.17
CA LEU A 77 -28.24 19.72 10.28
C LEU A 77 -29.47 19.98 11.18
N HIS A 78 -30.07 18.90 11.69
CA HIS A 78 -31.23 18.96 12.57
C HIS A 78 -30.88 19.75 13.87
N PRO A 79 -31.73 20.66 14.37
CA PRO A 79 -31.41 21.52 15.52
C PRO A 79 -31.09 20.81 16.84
N ALA A 80 -31.50 19.56 16.98
CA ALA A 80 -31.18 18.72 18.15
C ALA A 80 -29.84 17.97 18.03
N ALA A 81 -29.18 18.04 16.88
CA ALA A 81 -27.85 17.48 16.66
C ALA A 81 -26.79 18.48 17.12
N GLU A 82 -25.88 18.00 17.95
CA GLU A 82 -24.72 18.74 18.47
C GLU A 82 -23.47 18.12 17.81
N PRO A 83 -22.99 18.65 16.67
CA PRO A 83 -21.85 18.09 15.96
C PRO A 83 -20.57 18.27 16.79
N CYS A 84 -19.75 17.23 16.80
CA CYS A 84 -18.46 17.15 17.46
C CYS A 84 -17.48 16.54 16.46
N PHE A 85 -16.40 17.26 16.15
CA PHE A 85 -15.36 16.80 15.25
C PHE A 85 -14.04 16.79 16.01
N LEU A 86 -13.49 15.59 16.20
CA LEU A 86 -12.25 15.33 16.93
C LEU A 86 -11.33 14.56 15.98
N PRO A 87 -10.59 15.25 15.10
CA PRO A 87 -9.82 14.61 14.05
C PRO A 87 -8.72 13.67 14.58
N GLU A 88 -8.29 13.86 15.83
CA GLU A 88 -7.30 12.99 16.48
C GLU A 88 -7.90 11.71 17.08
N ASP A 89 -9.18 11.72 17.49
CA ASP A 89 -9.87 10.58 18.10
C ASP A 89 -11.39 10.76 18.04
N ALA A 90 -12.01 10.31 16.95
CA ALA A 90 -13.45 10.37 16.76
C ALA A 90 -14.24 9.45 17.71
N TYR A 91 -13.56 8.55 18.42
CA TYR A 91 -14.13 7.61 19.39
C TYR A 91 -13.68 7.91 20.82
N ALA A 92 -13.24 9.15 21.07
CA ALA A 92 -12.67 9.54 22.35
C ALA A 92 -13.57 9.14 23.53
N ALA A 93 -12.94 8.60 24.57
CA ALA A 93 -13.63 8.04 25.73
C ALA A 93 -14.69 8.96 26.36
N HIS A 94 -14.42 10.27 26.38
CA HIS A 94 -15.32 11.27 26.97
C HIS A 94 -16.61 11.48 26.16
N LEU A 95 -16.69 11.01 24.90
CA LEU A 95 -17.91 11.05 24.10
C LEU A 95 -19.01 10.15 24.69
N PHE A 96 -18.62 9.09 25.39
CA PHE A 96 -19.51 8.14 26.06
C PHE A 96 -19.93 8.61 27.46
N ASP A 97 -19.37 9.72 27.95
CA ASP A 97 -19.78 10.29 29.22
C ASP A 97 -21.11 11.02 29.07
N GLU A 98 -22.00 10.80 30.04
CA GLU A 98 -23.32 11.45 30.16
C GLU A 98 -24.31 11.15 29.01
N VAL A 99 -24.04 10.12 28.19
CA VAL A 99 -24.99 9.62 27.19
C VAL A 99 -25.69 8.36 27.68
N GLU A 100 -26.94 8.17 27.25
CA GLU A 100 -27.78 7.03 27.65
C GLU A 100 -27.86 5.92 26.59
N ALA A 101 -27.41 6.19 25.36
CA ALA A 101 -27.28 5.20 24.30
C ALA A 101 -26.32 5.67 23.21
N VAL A 102 -25.80 4.72 22.44
CA VAL A 102 -24.98 4.96 21.23
C VAL A 102 -25.65 4.38 19.98
N ALA A 103 -25.47 5.03 18.84
CA ALA A 103 -25.76 4.49 17.52
C ALA A 103 -24.58 4.78 16.58
N CYS A 104 -24.42 3.95 15.55
CA CYS A 104 -23.42 4.17 14.51
C CYS A 104 -24.10 4.27 13.14
N LEU A 105 -23.67 5.19 12.29
CA LEU A 105 -24.28 5.44 11.00
C LEU A 105 -23.23 5.54 9.91
N GLY A 106 -23.50 4.92 8.76
CA GLY A 106 -22.61 5.00 7.61
C GLY A 106 -21.27 4.28 7.82
N MET A 107 -21.24 3.25 8.68
CA MET A 107 -20.03 2.49 9.00
C MET A 107 -19.67 1.48 7.90
N HIS A 108 -18.42 1.01 7.89
CA HIS A 108 -17.91 0.00 6.95
C HIS A 108 -17.34 -1.25 7.64
N ALA A 109 -17.06 -2.28 6.84
CA ALA A 109 -16.44 -3.53 7.28
C ALA A 109 -14.99 -3.30 7.75
N ALA A 110 -14.46 -4.23 8.55
CA ALA A 110 -13.08 -4.21 8.99
C ALA A 110 -12.10 -4.33 7.81
N ALA A 111 -10.87 -3.83 7.99
CA ALA A 111 -9.79 -3.99 7.02
C ALA A 111 -9.67 -5.43 6.49
N GLY A 112 -9.75 -5.58 5.17
CA GLY A 112 -9.76 -6.88 4.52
C GLY A 112 -10.06 -6.79 3.02
N PRO A 113 -10.10 -7.94 2.31
CA PRO A 113 -10.27 -7.96 0.86
C PRO A 113 -11.73 -7.80 0.40
N VAL A 114 -12.68 -7.68 1.33
CA VAL A 114 -14.13 -7.64 1.07
C VAL A 114 -14.75 -6.49 1.87
N GLY A 115 -15.79 -5.85 1.30
CA GLY A 115 -16.43 -4.65 1.87
C GLY A 115 -16.00 -3.39 1.14
N PHE A 116 -16.90 -2.43 0.96
CA PHE A 116 -16.58 -1.17 0.29
C PHE A 116 -15.74 -0.28 1.22
N ALA A 117 -14.61 0.21 0.73
CA ALA A 117 -13.64 1.01 1.50
C ALA A 117 -13.28 0.38 2.86
N ALA A 118 -13.20 -0.95 2.92
CA ALA A 118 -12.99 -1.69 4.16
C ALA A 118 -11.62 -1.39 4.78
N HIS A 119 -11.61 -0.77 5.95
CA HIS A 119 -10.42 -0.44 6.73
C HIS A 119 -10.73 -0.39 8.24
N THR A 120 -9.75 -0.07 9.09
CA THR A 120 -9.96 0.14 10.52
C THR A 120 -9.03 1.21 11.05
N VAL A 121 -9.59 2.37 11.42
CA VAL A 121 -8.95 3.62 11.87
C VAL A 121 -8.15 4.30 10.76
N ASP A 122 -7.33 3.55 10.03
CA ASP A 122 -6.60 4.00 8.86
C ASP A 122 -6.52 2.89 7.81
N VAL A 123 -5.98 3.24 6.64
CA VAL A 123 -5.80 2.32 5.51
C VAL A 123 -4.49 1.53 5.57
N LEU A 124 -3.68 1.67 6.62
CA LEU A 124 -2.36 1.03 6.74
C LEU A 124 -2.42 -0.31 7.47
N GLY A 125 -3.36 -0.48 8.40
CA GLY A 125 -3.38 -1.65 9.27
C GLY A 125 -4.74 -2.32 9.47
N ALA A 126 -4.70 -3.63 9.72
CA ALA A 126 -5.86 -4.40 10.19
C ALA A 126 -5.80 -4.62 11.71
N TRP A 127 -6.93 -4.44 12.39
CA TRP A 127 -7.03 -4.61 13.84
C TRP A 127 -7.77 -5.90 14.19
N THR A 128 -7.25 -6.65 15.16
CA THR A 128 -7.89 -7.86 15.66
C THR A 128 -7.89 -7.92 17.18
N CYS A 129 -8.89 -8.61 17.75
CA CYS A 129 -8.94 -8.98 19.16
C CYS A 129 -9.33 -10.45 19.26
N ALA A 130 -8.54 -11.26 19.97
CA ALA A 130 -8.74 -12.71 20.07
C ALA A 130 -8.94 -13.40 18.70
N GLY A 131 -8.19 -12.95 17.68
CA GLY A 131 -8.25 -13.48 16.30
C GLY A 131 -9.44 -13.00 15.46
N ARG A 132 -10.36 -12.20 16.03
CA ARG A 132 -11.48 -11.61 15.29
C ARG A 132 -11.11 -10.24 14.75
N ALA A 133 -11.33 -10.00 13.45
CA ALA A 133 -11.20 -8.68 12.85
C ALA A 133 -12.20 -7.69 13.46
N LEU A 134 -11.75 -6.45 13.66
CA LEU A 134 -12.53 -5.37 14.25
C LEU A 134 -12.80 -4.29 13.21
N SER A 135 -14.06 -3.96 12.97
CA SER A 135 -14.42 -2.71 12.30
C SER A 135 -14.45 -1.57 13.30
N GLU A 136 -14.54 -0.34 12.81
CA GLU A 136 -14.70 0.83 13.69
C GLU A 136 -16.02 0.78 14.46
N ALA A 137 -17.07 0.19 13.89
CA ALA A 137 -18.29 -0.13 14.62
C ALA A 137 -18.03 -1.10 15.79
N ASP A 138 -17.15 -2.11 15.64
CA ASP A 138 -16.74 -2.96 16.77
C ASP A 138 -16.01 -2.17 17.85
N LEU A 139 -15.17 -1.20 17.49
CA LEU A 139 -14.45 -0.34 18.44
C LEU A 139 -15.41 0.52 19.26
N VAL A 140 -16.35 1.20 18.58
CA VAL A 140 -17.38 2.04 19.22
C VAL A 140 -18.26 1.21 20.15
N LEU A 141 -18.72 0.04 19.70
CA LEU A 141 -19.53 -0.88 20.49
C LEU A 141 -18.79 -1.39 21.74
N ALA A 142 -17.50 -1.66 21.63
CA ALA A 142 -16.68 -2.11 22.75
C ALA A 142 -16.42 -1.00 23.77
N LEU A 143 -16.18 0.24 23.33
CA LEU A 143 -16.08 1.42 24.20
C LEU A 143 -17.42 1.68 24.92
N ALA A 144 -18.54 1.52 24.22
CA ALA A 144 -19.87 1.64 24.79
C ALA A 144 -20.13 0.57 25.86
N ALA A 145 -19.78 -0.69 25.58
CA ALA A 145 -19.94 -1.80 26.52
C ALA A 145 -19.17 -1.55 27.82
N GLU A 146 -17.93 -1.07 27.74
CA GLU A 146 -17.13 -0.73 28.91
C GLU A 146 -17.68 0.48 29.68
N ALA A 147 -18.23 1.48 28.98
CA ALA A 147 -18.90 2.62 29.59
C ALA A 147 -20.30 2.28 30.17
N GLY A 148 -20.80 1.07 29.95
CA GLY A 148 -22.16 0.67 30.34
C GLY A 148 -23.26 1.34 29.50
N VAL A 149 -22.91 1.83 28.30
CA VAL A 149 -23.82 2.51 27.37
C VAL A 149 -24.39 1.49 26.39
N PRO A 150 -25.72 1.30 26.31
CA PRO A 150 -26.35 0.39 25.36
C PRO A 150 -26.33 0.94 23.92
N ALA A 151 -26.37 0.07 22.92
CA ALA A 151 -26.42 0.45 21.51
C ALA A 151 -27.85 0.36 20.93
N VAL A 152 -28.16 1.26 20.01
CA VAL A 152 -29.46 1.31 19.30
C VAL A 152 -29.38 0.57 17.98
N PHE A 153 -28.54 1.04 17.06
CA PHE A 153 -28.38 0.46 15.73
C PHE A 153 -27.00 0.77 15.13
N VAL A 154 -26.65 0.05 14.06
CA VAL A 154 -25.55 0.36 13.14
C VAL A 154 -26.10 0.41 11.70
N SER A 155 -25.60 1.28 10.83
CA SER A 155 -25.86 1.22 9.38
C SER A 155 -24.58 1.13 8.55
N GLY A 156 -24.69 0.55 7.35
CA GLY A 156 -23.56 0.31 6.45
C GLY A 156 -23.85 -0.75 5.37
N ASP A 157 -22.80 -1.40 4.86
CA ASP A 157 -22.88 -2.43 3.83
C ASP A 157 -23.27 -3.84 4.35
N ASP A 158 -23.49 -4.78 3.44
CA ASP A 158 -23.80 -6.17 3.77
C ASP A 158 -22.65 -6.94 4.45
N VAL A 159 -21.41 -6.54 4.18
CA VAL A 159 -20.21 -7.18 4.74
C VAL A 159 -20.08 -6.85 6.22
N LEU A 160 -20.23 -5.58 6.59
CA LEU A 160 -20.29 -5.18 8.00
C LEU A 160 -21.50 -5.82 8.69
N GLN A 161 -22.66 -5.86 8.03
CA GLN A 161 -23.85 -6.54 8.59
C GLN A 161 -23.55 -7.98 8.99
N ALA A 162 -22.91 -8.74 8.08
CA ALA A 162 -22.52 -10.12 8.33
C ALA A 162 -21.49 -10.23 9.47
N GLN A 163 -20.50 -9.33 9.51
CA GLN A 163 -19.47 -9.27 10.56
C GLN A 163 -20.06 -8.99 11.95
N LEU A 164 -21.08 -8.13 12.05
CA LEU A 164 -21.73 -7.84 13.32
C LEU A 164 -22.61 -9.00 13.82
N GLY A 165 -23.04 -9.90 12.94
CA GLY A 165 -23.68 -11.17 13.32
C GLY A 165 -24.97 -11.01 14.14
N GLY A 166 -25.69 -9.89 13.97
CA GLY A 166 -26.93 -9.62 14.69
C GLY A 166 -26.77 -9.15 16.15
N ARG A 167 -25.54 -8.83 16.59
CA ARG A 167 -25.27 -8.28 17.93
C ARG A 167 -25.97 -6.94 18.21
N VAL A 168 -26.32 -6.21 17.15
CA VAL A 168 -26.97 -4.90 17.18
C VAL A 168 -27.98 -4.80 16.03
N ALA A 169 -29.03 -4.01 16.18
CA ALA A 169 -29.95 -3.74 15.07
C ALA A 169 -29.18 -3.11 13.90
N TYR A 170 -29.56 -3.44 12.66
CA TYR A 170 -28.79 -3.06 11.49
C TYR A 170 -29.66 -2.51 10.36
N VAL A 171 -29.22 -1.43 9.73
CA VAL A 171 -29.79 -0.90 8.49
C VAL A 171 -28.76 -1.04 7.37
N ARG A 172 -29.04 -1.94 6.41
CA ARG A 172 -28.19 -2.11 5.24
C ARG A 172 -28.48 -1.03 4.21
N THR A 173 -27.46 -0.26 3.82
CA THR A 173 -27.55 0.87 2.89
C THR A 173 -27.04 0.51 1.48
N LYS A 174 -26.21 -0.52 1.36
CA LYS A 174 -25.61 -0.96 0.09
C LYS A 174 -25.16 -2.42 0.14
N VAL A 175 -24.79 -2.96 -1.02
CA VAL A 175 -24.11 -4.24 -1.19
C VAL A 175 -22.71 -3.98 -1.72
N ALA A 176 -21.67 -4.41 -1.00
CA ALA A 176 -20.30 -4.24 -1.44
C ALA A 176 -19.95 -5.22 -2.56
N LEU A 177 -19.35 -4.71 -3.64
CA LEU A 177 -18.89 -5.52 -4.76
C LEU A 177 -17.36 -5.73 -4.70
N SER A 178 -16.65 -4.76 -4.16
CA SER A 178 -15.20 -4.77 -3.93
C SER A 178 -14.83 -3.65 -2.96
N VAL A 179 -13.55 -3.54 -2.61
CA VAL A 179 -13.02 -2.43 -1.81
C VAL A 179 -13.18 -1.05 -2.46
N THR A 180 -13.49 -0.97 -3.75
CA THR A 180 -13.66 0.29 -4.49
C THR A 180 -15.03 0.47 -5.12
N ARG A 181 -15.96 -0.48 -4.98
CA ARG A 181 -17.29 -0.42 -5.61
C ARG A 181 -18.37 -1.04 -4.75
N ALA A 182 -19.55 -0.43 -4.76
CA ALA A 182 -20.77 -0.97 -4.16
C ALA A 182 -21.98 -0.79 -5.09
N ASP A 183 -23.03 -1.58 -4.86
CA ASP A 183 -24.37 -1.37 -5.39
C ASP A 183 -25.21 -0.72 -4.28
N SER A 184 -25.51 0.56 -4.43
CA SER A 184 -26.12 1.36 -3.37
C SER A 184 -27.64 1.38 -3.45
N ARG A 185 -28.31 1.40 -2.29
CA ARG A 185 -29.75 1.67 -2.24
C ARG A 185 -30.01 3.15 -2.54
N GLU A 186 -31.21 3.43 -3.01
CA GLU A 186 -31.69 4.81 -3.17
C GLU A 186 -31.68 5.54 -1.82
N PRO A 187 -30.99 6.70 -1.70
CA PRO A 187 -30.83 7.38 -0.41
C PRO A 187 -32.16 7.68 0.29
N GLU A 188 -33.16 8.16 -0.46
CA GLU A 188 -34.49 8.48 0.07
C GLU A 188 -35.21 7.26 0.65
N ALA A 189 -34.93 6.05 0.14
CA ALA A 189 -35.53 4.82 0.63
C ALA A 189 -34.93 4.34 1.96
N VAL A 190 -33.70 4.78 2.29
CA VAL A 190 -33.01 4.39 3.52
C VAL A 190 -33.41 5.26 4.71
N LEU A 191 -33.76 6.54 4.49
CA LEU A 191 -34.09 7.49 5.56
C LEU A 191 -35.20 6.99 6.52
N PRO A 192 -36.36 6.50 6.06
CA PRO A 192 -37.41 6.02 6.97
C PRO A 192 -36.99 4.77 7.77
N GLU A 193 -36.08 3.96 7.24
CA GLU A 193 -35.53 2.81 7.95
C GLU A 193 -34.55 3.23 9.04
N LEU A 194 -33.70 4.23 8.78
CA LEU A 194 -32.82 4.83 9.79
C LEU A 194 -33.63 5.47 10.92
N THR A 195 -34.66 6.26 10.60
CA THR A 195 -35.57 6.82 11.62
C THR A 195 -36.21 5.72 12.46
N ARG A 196 -36.70 4.65 11.83
CA ARG A 196 -37.29 3.52 12.57
C ARG A 196 -36.25 2.82 13.44
N ALA A 197 -35.07 2.52 12.92
CA ALA A 197 -34.00 1.84 13.65
C ALA A 197 -33.53 2.66 14.85
N ALA A 198 -33.39 3.98 14.67
CA ALA A 198 -33.00 4.91 15.72
C ALA A 198 -34.08 5.09 16.82
N SER A 199 -35.34 4.77 16.53
CA SER A 199 -36.43 4.76 17.52
C SER A 199 -36.53 3.46 18.34
N LEU A 200 -35.73 2.44 18.02
CA LEU A 200 -35.74 1.17 18.73
C LEU A 200 -35.19 1.33 20.16
N PRO A 201 -35.62 0.46 21.11
CA PRO A 201 -35.02 0.45 22.43
C PRO A 201 -33.54 0.05 22.34
N ALA A 202 -32.67 0.82 22.99
CA ALA A 202 -31.26 0.50 23.11
C ALA A 202 -31.06 -0.83 23.87
N ARG A 203 -30.05 -1.60 23.47
CA ARG A 203 -29.74 -2.91 24.05
C ARG A 203 -28.32 -2.95 24.60
N PRO A 204 -28.08 -3.65 25.73
CA PRO A 204 -26.72 -3.88 26.21
C PRO A 204 -25.85 -4.49 25.12
N VAL A 205 -24.63 -4.01 25.01
CA VAL A 205 -23.63 -4.50 24.05
C VAL A 205 -22.74 -5.53 24.74
N GLU A 206 -22.43 -6.61 24.04
CA GLU A 206 -21.48 -7.60 24.54
C GLU A 206 -20.06 -7.02 24.49
N PRO A 207 -19.30 -7.03 25.60
CA PRO A 207 -17.92 -6.57 25.59
C PRO A 207 -17.04 -7.47 24.73
N LEU A 208 -15.98 -6.90 24.16
CA LEU A 208 -14.93 -7.70 23.54
C LEU A 208 -14.23 -8.57 24.58
N PRO A 209 -13.65 -9.72 24.16
CA PRO A 209 -12.78 -10.50 25.03
C PRO A 209 -11.70 -9.62 25.66
N ASP A 210 -11.37 -9.92 26.92
CA ASP A 210 -10.22 -9.30 27.59
C ASP A 210 -8.93 -9.91 27.03
N SER A 211 -8.58 -9.46 25.84
CA SER A 211 -7.43 -9.91 25.06
C SER A 211 -6.75 -8.72 24.40
N PRO A 212 -5.45 -8.82 24.12
CA PRO A 212 -4.71 -7.75 23.48
C PRO A 212 -5.31 -7.37 22.11
N LEU A 213 -5.12 -6.10 21.73
CA LEU A 213 -5.35 -5.66 20.36
C LEU A 213 -4.11 -5.94 19.54
N VAL A 214 -4.26 -6.60 18.39
CA VAL A 214 -3.17 -6.86 17.46
C VAL A 214 -3.39 -6.05 16.19
N LEU A 215 -2.43 -5.19 15.87
CA LEU A 215 -2.41 -4.37 14.66
C LEU A 215 -1.45 -5.02 13.66
N THR A 216 -1.94 -5.28 12.45
CA THR A 216 -1.19 -5.89 11.36
C THR A 216 -1.04 -4.87 10.23
N PHE A 217 0.17 -4.37 10.04
CA PHE A 217 0.50 -3.33 9.07
C PHE A 217 0.90 -3.89 7.70
N LYS A 218 0.95 -3.02 6.69
CA LYS A 218 1.30 -3.38 5.30
C LYS A 218 2.81 -3.38 5.05
N SER A 219 3.60 -2.70 5.89
CA SER A 219 5.06 -2.71 5.83
C SER A 219 5.70 -2.99 7.20
N GLY A 220 6.93 -3.50 7.19
CA GLY A 220 7.73 -3.66 8.40
C GLY A 220 8.12 -2.33 9.03
N HIS A 221 8.24 -1.27 8.22
CA HIS A 221 8.52 0.08 8.69
C HIS A 221 7.37 0.66 9.52
N GLN A 222 6.14 0.55 9.02
CA GLN A 222 4.92 0.95 9.74
C GLN A 222 4.83 0.27 11.12
N ALA A 223 5.05 -1.05 11.18
CA ALA A 223 5.07 -1.78 12.44
C ALA A 223 6.20 -1.36 13.38
N ALA A 224 7.36 -0.97 12.84
CA ALA A 224 8.48 -0.46 13.63
C ALA A 224 8.20 0.93 14.24
N LEU A 225 7.52 1.81 13.51
CA LEU A 225 7.05 3.10 14.04
C LEU A 225 6.01 2.88 15.14
N ALA A 226 5.03 2.02 14.89
CA ALA A 226 4.01 1.65 15.86
C ALA A 226 4.62 1.10 17.18
N ALA A 227 5.68 0.30 17.10
CA ALA A 227 6.35 -0.24 18.29
C ALA A 227 7.02 0.83 19.17
N GLN A 228 7.39 2.00 18.61
CA GLN A 228 8.03 3.09 19.36
C GLN A 228 7.08 3.78 20.35
N THR A 229 5.76 3.56 20.23
CA THR A 229 4.76 4.08 21.16
C THR A 229 4.61 3.22 22.42
N GLY A 230 5.32 2.10 22.50
CA GLY A 230 5.23 1.12 23.59
C GLY A 230 4.44 -0.13 23.24
N ALA A 231 3.91 -0.24 22.01
CA ALA A 231 3.32 -1.49 21.52
C ALA A 231 4.39 -2.59 21.37
N ARG A 232 4.05 -3.83 21.75
CA ARG A 232 4.98 -4.96 21.71
C ARG A 232 5.03 -5.54 20.30
N ARG A 233 6.19 -5.51 19.65
CA ARG A 233 6.36 -6.13 18.32
C ARG A 233 6.23 -7.65 18.42
N LEU A 234 5.33 -8.24 17.64
CA LEU A 234 5.11 -9.69 17.55
C LEU A 234 5.97 -10.32 16.46
N ASP A 235 6.03 -9.65 15.31
CA ASP A 235 6.85 -10.03 14.16
C ASP A 235 7.14 -8.80 13.29
N ARG A 236 7.54 -9.02 12.04
CA ARG A 236 7.87 -7.94 11.12
C ARG A 236 6.73 -6.93 10.94
N TYR A 237 5.49 -7.41 10.80
CA TYR A 237 4.34 -6.61 10.38
C TYR A 237 3.32 -6.38 11.50
N ARG A 238 3.47 -7.07 12.64
CA ARG A 238 2.48 -7.05 13.72
C ARG A 238 3.01 -6.48 15.01
N VAL A 239 2.18 -5.66 15.65
CA VAL A 239 2.35 -5.20 17.02
C VAL A 239 1.14 -5.58 17.86
N GLU A 240 1.35 -5.74 19.14
CA GLU A 240 0.32 -6.04 20.13
C GLU A 240 0.26 -4.94 21.19
N VAL A 241 -0.96 -4.59 21.58
CA VAL A 241 -1.26 -3.59 22.59
C VAL A 241 -2.07 -4.22 23.72
N GLU A 242 -1.47 -4.17 24.90
CA GLU A 242 -2.09 -4.58 26.16
C GLU A 242 -2.48 -3.36 27.00
N GLY A 243 -3.45 -3.52 27.89
CA GLY A 243 -3.94 -2.47 28.79
C GLY A 243 -5.11 -2.97 29.64
N PRO A 244 -5.31 -2.39 30.85
CA PRO A 244 -6.46 -2.68 31.68
C PRO A 244 -7.73 -2.11 31.03
N GLY A 245 -8.67 -2.98 30.72
CA GLY A 245 -9.91 -2.58 30.04
C GLY A 245 -9.73 -2.29 28.55
N PHE A 246 -10.84 -2.10 27.86
CA PHE A 246 -10.84 -1.92 26.41
C PHE A 246 -10.39 -0.51 26.01
N ARG A 247 -10.83 0.52 26.72
CA ARG A 247 -10.50 1.93 26.47
C ARG A 247 -9.00 2.17 26.46
N GLU A 248 -8.28 1.64 27.44
CA GLU A 248 -6.82 1.82 27.47
C GLU A 248 -6.13 1.09 26.33
N ARG A 249 -6.60 -0.12 25.97
CA ARG A 249 -6.10 -0.82 24.78
C ARG A 249 -6.37 -0.03 23.49
N TYR A 250 -7.59 0.49 23.33
CA TYR A 250 -7.98 1.33 22.19
C TYR A 250 -7.09 2.57 22.10
N THR A 251 -6.93 3.35 23.17
CA THR A 251 -6.13 4.58 23.16
C THR A 251 -4.67 4.31 22.79
N ARG A 252 -4.06 3.26 23.35
CA ARG A 252 -2.68 2.87 23.02
C ARG A 252 -2.55 2.34 21.58
N ALA A 253 -3.55 1.62 21.10
CA ALA A 253 -3.59 1.12 19.72
C ALA A 253 -3.77 2.26 18.72
N LEU A 254 -4.61 3.25 19.03
CA LEU A 254 -4.77 4.46 18.22
C LEU A 254 -3.44 5.22 18.12
N GLN A 255 -2.72 5.39 19.24
CA GLN A 255 -1.38 6.00 19.23
C GLN A 255 -0.40 5.24 18.33
N ALA A 256 -0.42 3.90 18.38
CA ALA A 256 0.42 3.05 17.54
C ALA A 256 0.07 3.18 16.05
N ALA A 257 -1.23 3.20 15.70
CA ALA A 257 -1.71 3.43 14.34
C ALA A 257 -1.34 4.83 13.82
N SER A 258 -1.60 5.87 14.61
CA SER A 258 -1.22 7.26 14.27
C SER A 258 0.28 7.44 14.06
N ALA A 259 1.12 6.77 14.85
CA ALA A 259 2.58 6.80 14.65
C ALA A 259 2.99 6.15 13.32
N ALA A 260 2.33 5.04 12.93
CA ALA A 260 2.54 4.44 11.62
C ALA A 260 2.02 5.33 10.47
N GLY A 261 0.97 6.12 10.71
CA GLY A 261 0.40 7.08 9.76
C GLY A 261 1.38 8.12 9.21
N ALA A 262 2.51 8.36 9.89
CA ALA A 262 3.55 9.28 9.44
C ALA A 262 4.10 8.94 8.03
N VAL A 263 4.03 7.66 7.62
CA VAL A 263 4.50 7.21 6.30
C VAL A 263 3.61 7.66 5.14
N LEU A 264 2.36 8.06 5.41
CA LEU A 264 1.41 8.44 4.36
C LEU A 264 1.88 9.66 3.56
N ALA A 265 2.64 10.56 4.20
CA ALA A 265 3.25 11.71 3.53
C ALA A 265 4.28 11.30 2.46
N ASP A 266 4.93 10.14 2.65
CA ASP A 266 5.89 9.58 1.70
C ASP A 266 5.21 8.72 0.63
N ALA A 267 4.08 8.09 0.99
CA ALA A 267 3.41 7.09 0.18
C ALA A 267 2.40 7.66 -0.85
N VAL A 268 1.88 8.88 -0.61
CA VAL A 268 0.80 9.47 -1.41
C VAL A 268 1.30 10.68 -2.19
N ALA A 269 1.04 10.70 -3.51
CA ALA A 269 1.31 11.87 -4.32
C ALA A 269 0.23 12.94 -4.13
N GLU A 270 0.64 14.22 -4.21
CA GLU A 270 -0.25 15.39 -4.14
C GLU A 270 -1.02 15.51 -2.80
N GLY A 271 -1.81 16.58 -2.67
CA GLY A 271 -2.76 16.73 -1.56
C GLY A 271 -4.15 16.21 -1.92
N PRO A 272 -5.07 16.13 -0.94
CA PRO A 272 -6.47 15.79 -1.17
C PRO A 272 -7.11 16.61 -2.30
N GLY A 273 -7.90 15.94 -3.14
CA GLY A 273 -8.55 16.53 -4.32
C GLY A 273 -7.72 16.45 -5.61
N GLY A 274 -6.47 15.99 -5.54
CA GLY A 274 -5.64 15.68 -6.71
C GLY A 274 -5.93 14.28 -7.28
N PRO A 275 -5.81 14.08 -8.61
CA PRO A 275 -5.94 12.75 -9.22
C PRO A 275 -4.85 11.78 -8.75
N GLY A 276 -3.66 12.26 -8.38
CA GLY A 276 -2.60 11.44 -7.78
C GLY A 276 -3.01 10.90 -6.41
N PHE A 277 -3.57 11.77 -5.57
CA PHE A 277 -4.02 11.40 -4.23
C PHE A 277 -5.14 10.35 -4.26
N LEU A 278 -6.18 10.55 -5.08
CA LEU A 278 -7.28 9.58 -5.21
C LEU A 278 -6.75 8.19 -5.59
N ARG A 279 -5.84 8.14 -6.57
CA ARG A 279 -5.24 6.91 -7.08
C ARG A 279 -4.47 6.17 -5.99
N ASP A 280 -3.65 6.88 -5.23
CA ASP A 280 -2.79 6.30 -4.20
C ASP A 280 -3.60 5.88 -2.96
N ALA A 281 -4.57 6.68 -2.53
CA ALA A 281 -5.54 6.30 -1.49
C ALA A 281 -6.37 5.06 -1.90
N THR A 282 -6.80 5.00 -3.16
CA THR A 282 -7.50 3.83 -3.71
C THR A 282 -6.61 2.58 -3.71
N ALA A 283 -5.34 2.73 -4.09
CA ALA A 283 -4.39 1.64 -4.09
C ALA A 283 -4.11 1.13 -2.67
N LEU A 284 -4.07 2.02 -1.67
CA LEU A 284 -3.96 1.61 -0.27
C LEU A 284 -5.13 0.69 0.15
N PHE A 285 -6.38 0.96 -0.22
CA PHE A 285 -7.49 0.01 0.06
C PHE A 285 -7.27 -1.37 -0.58
N GLN A 286 -6.68 -1.42 -1.77
CA GLN A 286 -6.41 -2.67 -2.49
C GLN A 286 -5.16 -3.40 -2.00
N LEU A 287 -4.21 -2.66 -1.42
CA LEU A 287 -2.95 -3.20 -0.93
C LEU A 287 -3.21 -4.16 0.23
N ARG A 288 -2.81 -5.42 0.04
CA ARG A 288 -3.01 -6.48 1.03
C ARG A 288 -1.97 -6.39 2.14
N GLY A 289 -2.40 -6.68 3.37
CA GLY A 289 -1.49 -6.99 4.46
C GLY A 289 -0.72 -8.30 4.24
N PRO A 290 0.24 -8.64 5.11
CA PRO A 290 1.00 -9.89 5.03
C PRO A 290 0.06 -11.10 5.03
N PRO A 291 0.41 -12.17 4.30
CA PRO A 291 -0.37 -13.40 4.27
C PRO A 291 -0.40 -14.06 5.64
N THR A 292 -1.48 -14.79 5.94
CA THR A 292 -1.65 -15.51 7.23
C THR A 292 -0.65 -16.64 7.42
N HIS A 293 -0.12 -17.17 6.31
CA HIS A 293 0.92 -18.19 6.28
C HIS A 293 2.10 -17.69 5.45
N PRO A 294 3.34 -18.05 5.82
CA PRO A 294 4.49 -17.75 5.00
C PRO A 294 4.29 -18.25 3.56
N PRO A 295 4.65 -17.47 2.53
CA PRO A 295 4.52 -17.93 1.17
C PRO A 295 5.37 -19.17 0.90
N ALA A 296 4.91 -19.99 -0.05
CA ALA A 296 5.64 -21.18 -0.46
C ALA A 296 6.96 -20.81 -1.17
N ARG A 297 7.97 -21.67 -1.02
CA ARG A 297 9.19 -21.60 -1.82
C ARG A 297 8.89 -21.92 -3.28
N ARG A 298 9.54 -21.19 -4.19
CA ARG A 298 9.31 -21.26 -5.64
C ARG A 298 10.47 -21.89 -6.40
N THR A 299 11.11 -22.91 -5.82
CA THR A 299 12.34 -23.53 -6.36
C THR A 299 12.19 -23.98 -7.81
N GLU A 300 11.08 -24.62 -8.17
CA GLU A 300 10.85 -25.05 -9.56
C GLU A 300 10.70 -23.86 -10.52
N ALA A 301 10.09 -22.76 -10.08
CA ALA A 301 9.97 -21.54 -10.88
C ALA A 301 11.35 -20.92 -11.12
N VAL A 302 12.23 -20.91 -10.10
CA VAL A 302 13.62 -20.47 -10.26
C VAL A 302 14.35 -21.32 -11.29
N ASP A 303 14.27 -22.65 -11.19
CA ASP A 303 15.01 -23.56 -12.07
C ASP A 303 14.58 -23.43 -13.54
N ARG A 304 13.27 -23.34 -13.79
CA ARG A 304 12.75 -23.08 -15.14
C ARG A 304 13.19 -21.72 -15.66
N THR A 305 13.04 -20.66 -14.86
CA THR A 305 13.41 -19.29 -15.28
C THR A 305 14.90 -19.19 -15.57
N LEU A 306 15.75 -19.83 -14.75
CA LEU A 306 17.19 -19.88 -14.98
C LEU A 306 17.53 -20.57 -16.29
N GLY A 307 16.93 -21.74 -16.58
CA GLY A 307 17.16 -22.45 -17.83
C GLY A 307 16.78 -21.61 -19.05
N ALA A 308 15.59 -20.99 -19.00
CA ALA A 308 15.12 -20.04 -20.00
C ALA A 308 16.07 -18.84 -20.19
N PHE A 309 16.46 -18.20 -19.09
CA PHE A 309 17.37 -17.04 -19.10
C PHE A 309 18.72 -17.37 -19.75
N LEU A 310 19.33 -18.48 -19.35
CA LEU A 310 20.62 -18.91 -19.88
C LEU A 310 20.55 -19.22 -21.38
N SER A 311 19.41 -19.75 -21.85
CA SER A 311 19.17 -20.04 -23.27
C SER A 311 18.94 -18.75 -24.08
N LEU A 312 18.15 -17.81 -23.56
CA LEU A 312 17.87 -16.53 -24.21
C LEU A 312 19.12 -15.65 -24.35
N THR A 313 20.11 -15.86 -23.49
CA THR A 313 21.34 -15.06 -23.44
C THR A 313 22.58 -15.82 -23.95
N GLU A 314 22.41 -16.87 -24.77
CA GLU A 314 23.53 -17.55 -25.46
C GLU A 314 24.14 -16.72 -26.60
N GLY A 315 23.43 -15.67 -27.01
CA GLY A 315 23.85 -14.72 -28.04
C GLY A 315 25.23 -14.14 -27.80
N GLN A 316 25.87 -13.73 -28.90
CA GLN A 316 27.22 -13.15 -28.90
C GLN A 316 27.20 -11.63 -29.16
N ASP A 317 26.01 -11.04 -29.32
CA ASP A 317 25.78 -9.60 -29.40
C ASP A 317 25.99 -8.91 -28.03
N ASP A 318 26.12 -7.58 -28.08
CA ASP A 318 26.42 -6.74 -26.91
C ASP A 318 25.36 -6.91 -25.81
N GLU A 319 24.08 -6.91 -26.19
CA GLU A 319 22.93 -6.99 -25.30
C GLU A 319 22.87 -8.33 -24.56
N ALA A 320 22.96 -9.46 -25.29
CA ALA A 320 22.97 -10.79 -24.69
C ALA A 320 24.14 -11.00 -23.72
N ARG A 321 25.35 -10.53 -24.07
CA ARG A 321 26.54 -10.63 -23.20
C ARG A 321 26.37 -9.79 -21.94
N ALA A 322 25.97 -8.53 -22.09
CA ALA A 322 25.81 -7.60 -20.98
C ALA A 322 24.72 -8.07 -20.02
N LEU A 323 23.54 -8.42 -20.53
CA LEU A 323 22.43 -8.91 -19.73
C LEU A 323 22.82 -10.17 -18.97
N ARG A 324 23.45 -11.16 -19.62
CA ARG A 324 23.91 -12.40 -18.95
C ARG A 324 24.82 -12.10 -17.76
N ALA A 325 25.84 -11.28 -17.99
CA ALA A 325 26.85 -10.99 -16.97
C ALA A 325 26.28 -10.14 -15.83
N LEU A 326 25.48 -9.11 -16.14
CA LEU A 326 24.86 -8.23 -15.16
C LEU A 326 23.87 -9.00 -14.28
N THR A 327 22.95 -9.77 -14.86
CA THR A 327 21.98 -10.54 -14.08
C THR A 327 22.65 -11.58 -13.19
N LEU A 328 23.66 -12.32 -13.68
CA LEU A 328 24.38 -13.29 -12.83
C LEU A 328 25.20 -12.59 -11.74
N HIS A 329 25.73 -11.38 -12.02
CA HIS A 329 26.42 -10.56 -11.02
C HIS A 329 25.49 -10.08 -9.91
N MET A 330 24.30 -9.61 -10.29
CA MET A 330 23.23 -9.24 -9.36
C MET A 330 22.76 -10.46 -8.56
N LEU A 331 22.52 -11.60 -9.21
CA LEU A 331 22.06 -12.84 -8.59
C LEU A 331 23.03 -13.36 -7.52
N GLU A 332 24.34 -13.33 -7.81
CA GLU A 332 25.40 -13.70 -6.86
C GLU A 332 25.35 -12.84 -5.58
N GLY A 333 24.97 -11.55 -5.68
CA GLY A 333 24.83 -10.66 -4.53
C GLY A 333 23.47 -10.79 -3.82
N HIS A 334 22.40 -10.89 -4.59
CA HIS A 334 21.02 -10.82 -4.11
C HIS A 334 20.49 -12.11 -3.48
N ALA A 335 20.96 -13.25 -4.00
CA ALA A 335 20.51 -14.58 -3.60
C ALA A 335 21.70 -15.57 -3.61
N PRO A 336 22.73 -15.36 -2.75
CA PRO A 336 23.98 -16.12 -2.80
C PRO A 336 23.77 -17.62 -2.53
N GLY A 337 22.83 -18.01 -1.66
CA GLY A 337 22.47 -19.40 -1.44
C GLY A 337 21.84 -20.04 -2.67
N ALA A 338 20.87 -19.37 -3.30
CA ALA A 338 20.24 -19.81 -4.55
C ALA A 338 21.25 -19.94 -5.70
N PHE A 339 22.19 -18.98 -5.78
CA PHE A 339 23.28 -18.97 -6.76
C PHE A 339 24.25 -20.15 -6.56
N ALA A 340 24.72 -20.36 -5.32
CA ALA A 340 25.66 -21.42 -4.99
C ALA A 340 25.07 -22.83 -5.17
N ARG A 341 23.81 -23.04 -4.76
CA ARG A 341 23.11 -24.34 -4.93
C ARG A 341 23.06 -24.80 -6.39
N ARG A 342 23.04 -23.86 -7.33
CA ARG A 342 22.97 -24.12 -8.77
C ARG A 342 24.34 -24.13 -9.46
N GLY A 343 25.43 -23.96 -8.70
CA GLY A 343 26.79 -24.03 -9.23
C GLY A 343 27.09 -22.97 -10.30
N LEU A 344 26.52 -21.77 -10.18
CA LEU A 344 26.59 -20.74 -11.22
C LEU A 344 27.93 -20.01 -11.34
N GLY A 345 28.89 -20.26 -10.43
CA GLY A 345 30.21 -19.62 -10.42
C GLY A 345 30.93 -19.65 -11.77
N PRO A 346 31.20 -20.83 -12.37
CA PRO A 346 31.86 -20.93 -13.67
C PRO A 346 31.07 -20.25 -14.81
N THR A 347 29.73 -20.25 -14.73
CA THR A 347 28.88 -19.60 -15.74
C THR A 347 29.00 -18.08 -15.66
N LEU A 348 29.03 -17.53 -14.45
CA LEU A 348 29.26 -16.11 -14.20
C LEU A 348 30.67 -15.68 -14.63
N GLU A 349 31.70 -16.45 -14.30
CA GLU A 349 33.09 -16.17 -14.72
C GLU A 349 33.17 -16.07 -16.25
N ALA A 350 32.62 -17.05 -16.97
CA ALA A 350 32.59 -17.04 -18.43
C ALA A 350 31.81 -15.84 -19.00
N ALA A 351 30.66 -15.50 -18.40
CA ALA A 351 29.84 -14.37 -18.83
C ALA A 351 30.57 -13.02 -18.63
N VAL A 352 31.24 -12.85 -17.48
CA VAL A 352 32.01 -11.64 -17.17
C VAL A 352 33.25 -11.51 -18.06
N ASP A 353 33.94 -12.62 -18.35
CA ASP A 353 35.07 -12.62 -19.28
C ASP A 353 34.65 -12.21 -20.69
N ALA A 354 33.47 -12.68 -21.15
CA ALA A 354 32.91 -12.32 -22.45
C ALA A 354 32.62 -10.82 -22.61
N LEU A 355 32.51 -10.05 -21.51
CA LEU A 355 32.36 -8.59 -21.54
C LEU A 355 33.60 -7.87 -22.08
N ALA A 356 34.77 -8.52 -22.12
CA ALA A 356 35.98 -7.94 -22.70
C ALA A 356 35.84 -7.66 -24.21
N GLU A 357 34.93 -8.38 -24.88
CA GLU A 357 34.67 -8.24 -26.31
C GLU A 357 33.59 -7.19 -26.61
N VAL A 358 32.88 -6.66 -25.60
CA VAL A 358 31.85 -5.64 -25.79
C VAL A 358 32.54 -4.28 -26.03
N PRO A 359 32.35 -3.65 -27.21
CA PRO A 359 33.01 -2.39 -27.52
C PRO A 359 32.46 -1.25 -26.67
N LEU A 360 33.33 -0.40 -26.12
CA LEU A 360 32.90 0.79 -25.35
C LEU A 360 32.75 2.06 -26.21
N ALA A 361 32.81 1.92 -27.53
CA ALA A 361 32.52 3.02 -28.44
C ALA A 361 31.02 3.36 -28.41
N LEU A 362 30.67 4.63 -28.51
CA LEU A 362 29.29 5.11 -28.56
C LEU A 362 29.11 5.97 -29.82
N PRO A 363 29.01 5.36 -31.02
CA PRO A 363 28.87 6.10 -32.27
C PRO A 363 27.50 6.77 -32.38
N ASP A 364 27.41 7.80 -33.22
CA ASP A 364 26.14 8.46 -33.54
C ASP A 364 25.10 7.44 -34.08
N GLY A 365 23.86 7.53 -33.59
CA GLY A 365 22.77 6.64 -33.99
C GLY A 365 22.79 5.25 -33.34
N LEU A 366 23.64 5.03 -32.32
CA LEU A 366 23.55 3.84 -31.48
C LEU A 366 22.22 3.83 -30.72
N SER A 367 21.50 2.70 -30.76
CA SER A 367 20.24 2.56 -30.04
C SER A 367 20.43 2.60 -28.52
N PRO A 368 19.45 3.12 -27.74
CA PRO A 368 19.49 3.14 -26.28
C PRO A 368 19.86 1.79 -25.65
N ASP A 369 19.28 0.69 -26.13
CA ASP A 369 19.47 -0.67 -25.58
C ASP A 369 20.92 -1.15 -25.71
N VAL A 370 21.50 -1.04 -26.91
CA VAL A 370 22.93 -1.36 -27.15
C VAL A 370 23.84 -0.41 -26.36
N GLY A 371 23.49 0.88 -26.26
CA GLY A 371 24.23 1.82 -25.41
C GLY A 371 24.22 1.40 -23.94
N MET A 372 23.06 0.99 -23.42
CA MET A 372 22.91 0.45 -22.07
C MET A 372 23.78 -0.78 -21.87
N ALA A 373 23.69 -1.76 -22.77
CA ALA A 373 24.51 -2.98 -22.72
C ALA A 373 26.02 -2.69 -22.65
N ARG A 374 26.51 -1.69 -23.38
CA ARG A 374 27.93 -1.29 -23.34
C ARG A 374 28.34 -0.67 -22.02
N VAL A 375 27.50 0.17 -21.43
CA VAL A 375 27.80 0.78 -20.13
C VAL A 375 27.63 -0.25 -19.00
N ASP A 376 26.68 -1.17 -19.09
CA ASP A 376 26.53 -2.31 -18.17
C ASP A 376 27.77 -3.20 -18.19
N ALA A 377 28.27 -3.54 -19.39
CA ALA A 377 29.50 -4.30 -19.56
C ALA A 377 30.70 -3.60 -18.88
N TRP A 378 30.84 -2.29 -19.09
CA TRP A 378 31.84 -1.48 -18.41
C TRP A 378 31.66 -1.47 -16.89
N TYR A 379 30.42 -1.28 -16.41
CA TYR A 379 30.08 -1.20 -15.00
C TYR A 379 30.45 -2.50 -14.28
N VAL A 380 30.02 -3.66 -14.79
CA VAL A 380 30.29 -4.97 -14.18
C VAL A 380 31.78 -5.26 -14.11
N ARG A 381 32.53 -4.99 -15.18
CA ARG A 381 34.00 -5.19 -15.17
C ARG A 381 34.69 -4.28 -14.17
N ARG A 382 34.28 -3.00 -14.11
CA ARG A 382 34.83 -2.01 -13.17
C ARG A 382 34.51 -2.36 -11.72
N GLU A 383 33.27 -2.79 -11.45
CA GLU A 383 32.80 -3.23 -10.14
C GLU A 383 33.57 -4.46 -9.64
N ARG A 384 33.91 -5.38 -10.55
CA ARG A 384 34.72 -6.58 -10.26
C ARG A 384 36.23 -6.33 -10.30
N GLY A 385 36.70 -5.10 -10.55
CA GLY A 385 38.12 -4.76 -10.61
C GLY A 385 38.88 -5.38 -11.78
N LEU A 386 38.20 -5.71 -12.87
CA LEU A 386 38.78 -6.35 -14.04
C LEU A 386 39.30 -5.31 -15.05
N PRO A 387 40.34 -5.63 -15.85
CA PRO A 387 40.80 -4.75 -16.92
C PRO A 387 39.68 -4.47 -17.93
N HIS A 388 39.52 -3.23 -18.35
CA HIS A 388 38.52 -2.83 -19.34
C HIS A 388 39.08 -1.73 -20.25
N ALA A 389 38.53 -1.59 -21.46
CA ALA A 389 38.82 -0.44 -22.31
C ALA A 389 38.36 0.87 -21.61
N PRO A 390 38.97 2.04 -21.91
CA PRO A 390 38.46 3.29 -21.38
C PRO A 390 37.08 3.61 -21.95
N LEU A 391 36.13 3.93 -21.06
CA LEU A 391 34.87 4.57 -21.45
C LEU A 391 35.10 6.08 -21.42
N GLU A 392 35.26 6.67 -22.61
CA GLU A 392 35.67 8.08 -22.74
C GLU A 392 34.56 9.02 -22.22
N PRO A 393 34.80 9.83 -21.16
CA PRO A 393 33.75 10.65 -20.55
C PRO A 393 33.11 11.65 -21.52
N TYR A 394 33.88 12.19 -22.47
CA TYR A 394 33.36 13.11 -23.48
C TYR A 394 32.38 12.42 -24.44
N LEU A 395 32.72 11.22 -24.93
CA LEU A 395 31.85 10.46 -25.83
C LEU A 395 30.60 9.97 -25.12
N LEU A 396 30.75 9.49 -23.88
CA LEU A 396 29.60 9.11 -23.05
C LEU A 396 28.68 10.31 -22.84
N ARG A 397 29.21 11.47 -22.42
CA ARG A 397 28.39 12.66 -22.22
C ARG A 397 27.65 13.10 -23.49
N ALA A 398 28.32 13.10 -24.65
CA ALA A 398 27.68 13.42 -25.92
C ALA A 398 26.54 12.44 -26.26
N TYR A 399 26.74 11.15 -25.99
CA TYR A 399 25.69 10.13 -26.14
C TYR A 399 24.50 10.37 -25.20
N LEU A 400 24.75 10.73 -23.93
CA LEU A 400 23.67 11.09 -23.00
C LEU A 400 22.89 12.32 -23.48
N GLU A 401 23.57 13.34 -23.99
CA GLU A 401 22.93 14.57 -24.52
C GLU A 401 22.04 14.23 -25.72
N HIS A 402 22.47 13.30 -26.58
CA HIS A 402 21.67 12.78 -27.68
C HIS A 402 20.42 12.04 -27.20
N LEU A 403 20.57 11.08 -26.27
CA LEU A 403 19.44 10.35 -25.68
C LEU A 403 18.41 11.29 -25.03
N ALA A 404 18.87 12.28 -24.29
CA ALA A 404 17.99 13.26 -23.66
C ALA A 404 17.22 14.12 -24.70
N GLY A 405 17.80 14.36 -25.87
CA GLY A 405 17.16 15.07 -26.98
C GLY A 405 16.12 14.25 -27.75
N GLU A 406 16.19 12.92 -27.71
CA GLU A 406 15.30 11.99 -28.44
C GLU A 406 14.25 11.32 -27.53
N GLU A 407 13.82 11.98 -26.47
CA GLU A 407 12.83 11.46 -25.51
C GLU A 407 13.28 10.20 -24.72
N HIS A 408 14.56 9.83 -24.77
CA HIS A 408 15.16 8.75 -23.98
C HIS A 408 15.78 9.25 -22.66
N GLY A 409 15.13 10.22 -22.01
CA GLY A 409 15.63 10.90 -20.81
C GLY A 409 15.91 9.97 -19.62
N LEU A 410 15.12 8.91 -19.44
CA LEU A 410 15.35 7.89 -18.40
C LEU A 410 16.69 7.16 -18.61
N HIS A 411 17.00 6.77 -19.85
CA HIS A 411 18.27 6.13 -20.19
C HIS A 411 19.44 7.10 -19.97
N ALA A 412 19.30 8.34 -20.44
CA ALA A 412 20.33 9.37 -20.27
C ALA A 412 20.66 9.60 -18.78
N TRP A 413 19.63 9.67 -17.93
CA TRP A 413 19.79 9.79 -16.48
C TRP A 413 20.48 8.56 -15.88
N LEU A 414 19.93 7.36 -16.13
CA LEU A 414 20.42 6.13 -15.52
C LEU A 414 21.89 5.86 -15.86
N LEU A 415 22.27 6.00 -17.12
CA LEU A 415 23.65 5.83 -17.57
C LEU A 415 24.60 6.84 -16.92
N GLY A 416 24.16 8.09 -16.78
CA GLY A 416 24.91 9.13 -16.09
C GLY A 416 25.13 8.82 -14.62
N GLU A 417 24.08 8.38 -13.91
CA GLU A 417 24.18 7.99 -12.51
C GLU A 417 25.05 6.74 -12.32
N MET A 418 24.85 5.70 -13.15
CA MET A 418 25.65 4.48 -13.10
C MET A 418 27.14 4.78 -13.29
N ALA A 419 27.50 5.63 -14.26
CA ALA A 419 28.87 6.09 -14.47
C ALA A 419 29.42 6.88 -13.25
N ALA A 420 28.62 7.78 -12.68
CA ALA A 420 28.99 8.57 -11.52
C ALA A 420 29.25 7.70 -10.30
N THR A 421 28.47 6.63 -10.07
CA THR A 421 28.68 5.69 -8.95
C THR A 421 30.05 5.02 -8.99
N ARG A 422 30.70 4.97 -10.16
CA ARG A 422 32.05 4.42 -10.36
C ARG A 422 33.12 5.49 -10.60
N GLY A 423 32.81 6.77 -10.36
CA GLY A 423 33.78 7.88 -10.40
C GLY A 423 33.96 8.51 -11.78
N LEU A 424 33.01 8.34 -12.69
CA LEU A 424 32.97 9.01 -13.99
C LEU A 424 31.76 9.95 -14.04
N ASP A 425 31.92 11.20 -13.60
CA ASP A 425 30.80 12.16 -13.56
C ASP A 425 30.54 12.79 -14.92
N VAL A 426 29.51 12.27 -15.60
CA VAL A 426 29.01 12.74 -16.91
C VAL A 426 27.53 13.13 -16.84
N ARG A 427 26.99 13.26 -15.62
CA ARG A 427 25.56 13.46 -15.40
C ARG A 427 25.06 14.71 -16.10
N LEU A 428 23.87 14.59 -16.67
CA LEU A 428 23.12 15.72 -17.20
C LEU A 428 22.30 16.37 -16.08
N PRO A 429 21.96 17.67 -16.19
CA PRO A 429 21.12 18.36 -15.22
C PRO A 429 19.63 17.97 -15.38
N ILE A 430 19.34 16.66 -15.28
CA ILE A 430 17.99 16.12 -15.34
C ILE A 430 17.35 16.26 -13.95
N PRO A 431 16.17 16.87 -13.81
CA PRO A 431 15.49 16.97 -12.53
C PRO A 431 15.23 15.61 -11.88
N ALA A 432 15.31 15.53 -10.55
CA ALA A 432 14.95 14.33 -9.83
C ALA A 432 13.48 13.96 -10.13
N ARG A 433 13.22 12.67 -10.39
CA ARG A 433 11.89 12.14 -10.70
C ARG A 433 11.20 12.89 -11.85
N ALA A 434 11.95 13.26 -12.90
CA ALA A 434 11.43 13.98 -14.07
C ALA A 434 10.29 13.25 -14.80
N MET A 435 10.13 11.93 -14.60
CA MET A 435 9.09 11.12 -15.22
C MET A 435 7.76 11.07 -14.44
N ARG A 436 7.72 11.59 -13.20
CA ARG A 436 6.59 11.42 -12.28
C ARG A 436 5.26 11.92 -12.83
N ASP A 437 5.28 13.07 -13.49
CA ASP A 437 4.10 13.70 -14.08
C ASP A 437 3.93 13.39 -15.58
N VAL A 438 4.80 12.54 -16.15
CA VAL A 438 4.84 12.22 -17.59
C VAL A 438 4.38 10.79 -17.86
N SER A 439 4.95 9.81 -17.17
CA SER A 439 4.66 8.39 -17.39
C SER A 439 4.85 7.62 -16.10
N ARG A 440 3.76 7.05 -15.58
CA ARG A 440 3.78 6.22 -14.36
C ARG A 440 4.72 5.03 -14.50
N VAL A 441 4.77 4.40 -15.68
CA VAL A 441 5.69 3.29 -15.93
C VAL A 441 7.14 3.75 -15.83
N ALA A 442 7.50 4.84 -16.52
CA ALA A 442 8.87 5.35 -16.51
C ALA A 442 9.29 5.89 -15.14
N ASP A 443 8.35 6.44 -14.37
CA ASP A 443 8.59 6.90 -13.00
C ASP A 443 8.85 5.74 -12.03
N LEU A 444 8.12 4.63 -12.19
CA LEU A 444 8.37 3.44 -11.38
C LEU A 444 9.70 2.76 -11.75
N TYR A 445 10.07 2.72 -13.03
CA TYR A 445 11.43 2.31 -13.41
C TYR A 445 12.50 3.25 -12.83
N TRP A 446 12.27 4.56 -12.84
CA TRP A 446 13.18 5.49 -12.17
C TRP A 446 13.35 5.12 -10.70
N LEU A 447 12.25 4.84 -10.00
CA LEU A 447 12.24 4.49 -8.59
C LEU A 447 12.95 3.16 -8.30
N THR A 448 12.71 2.11 -9.08
CA THR A 448 13.42 0.83 -8.93
C THR A 448 14.91 0.98 -9.21
N HIS A 449 15.28 1.84 -10.16
CA HIS A 449 16.68 2.10 -10.47
C HIS A 449 17.40 2.92 -9.39
N LEU A 450 16.70 3.72 -8.58
CA LEU A 450 17.28 4.31 -7.37
C LEU A 450 17.76 3.22 -6.40
N TYR A 451 16.99 2.14 -6.22
CA TYR A 451 17.43 0.98 -5.44
C TYR A 451 18.64 0.29 -6.08
N LEU A 452 18.60 0.05 -7.39
CA LEU A 452 19.72 -0.60 -8.07
C LEU A 452 21.00 0.22 -7.90
N LEU A 453 20.94 1.53 -8.09
CA LEU A 453 22.11 2.40 -7.92
C LEU A 453 22.62 2.39 -6.46
N ASP A 454 21.74 2.53 -5.47
CA ASP A 454 22.10 2.55 -4.04
C ASP A 454 22.68 1.21 -3.56
N THR A 455 22.10 0.11 -4.02
CA THR A 455 22.54 -1.27 -3.70
C THR A 455 23.74 -1.73 -4.54
N ARG A 456 24.29 -0.87 -5.40
CA ARG A 456 25.34 -1.22 -6.37
C ARG A 456 24.95 -2.42 -7.23
N TYR A 457 23.72 -2.41 -7.72
CA TYR A 457 23.05 -3.47 -8.47
C TYR A 457 22.98 -4.76 -7.65
N LEU A 458 22.28 -4.69 -6.51
CA LEU A 458 22.00 -5.80 -5.59
C LEU A 458 23.26 -6.45 -4.96
N ARG A 459 24.36 -5.71 -4.87
CA ARG A 459 25.64 -6.14 -4.27
C ARG A 459 25.80 -5.68 -2.82
N ALA A 460 24.99 -4.74 -2.37
CA ALA A 460 24.99 -4.18 -1.03
C ALA A 460 23.56 -3.97 -0.53
N ALA A 461 23.41 -3.84 0.80
CA ALA A 461 22.16 -3.40 1.38
C ALA A 461 21.90 -1.92 1.02
N PRO A 462 20.63 -1.49 0.88
CA PRO A 462 20.29 -0.09 0.72
C PRO A 462 20.82 0.75 1.89
N ALA A 463 21.35 1.92 1.60
CA ALA A 463 21.91 2.86 2.57
C ALA A 463 21.37 4.29 2.39
N HIS A 464 20.63 4.56 1.32
CA HIS A 464 20.06 5.89 1.08
C HIS A 464 19.06 6.27 2.18
N PRO A 465 19.09 7.51 2.71
CA PRO A 465 18.14 7.95 3.75
C PRO A 465 16.68 7.86 3.31
N ASP A 466 16.41 8.04 2.02
CA ASP A 466 15.05 8.01 1.46
C ASP A 466 14.57 6.60 1.06
N ALA A 467 15.37 5.54 1.28
CA ALA A 467 15.00 4.18 0.88
C ALA A 467 13.67 3.72 1.51
N THR A 468 13.34 4.21 2.70
CA THR A 468 12.05 3.98 3.35
C THR A 468 10.89 4.61 2.56
N ALA A 469 11.02 5.88 2.15
CA ALA A 469 10.00 6.57 1.37
C ALA A 469 9.79 5.89 0.01
N TRP A 470 10.88 5.48 -0.64
CA TRP A 470 10.80 4.70 -1.88
C TRP A 470 10.05 3.38 -1.67
N THR A 471 10.25 2.73 -0.52
CA THR A 471 9.60 1.45 -0.19
C THR A 471 8.09 1.65 -0.12
N GLU A 472 7.63 2.66 0.62
CA GLU A 472 6.20 2.94 0.79
C GLU A 472 5.55 3.32 -0.55
N GLU A 473 6.24 4.06 -1.41
CA GLU A 473 5.76 4.36 -2.76
C GLU A 473 5.66 3.10 -3.65
N LEU A 474 6.63 2.18 -3.59
CA LEU A 474 6.56 0.89 -4.31
C LEU A 474 5.41 0.01 -3.79
N LEU A 475 5.15 0.01 -2.48
CA LEU A 475 4.02 -0.71 -1.88
C LEU A 475 2.69 -0.17 -2.43
N VAL A 476 2.50 1.16 -2.44
CA VAL A 476 1.30 1.81 -3.00
C VAL A 476 1.16 1.59 -4.51
N ALA A 477 2.26 1.50 -5.25
CA ALA A 477 2.23 1.21 -6.68
C ALA A 477 1.84 -0.23 -7.01
N THR A 478 2.06 -1.18 -6.10
CA THR A 478 1.93 -2.62 -6.35
C THR A 478 0.55 -3.04 -6.89
N PRO A 479 -0.60 -2.62 -6.33
CA PRO A 479 -1.92 -3.00 -6.86
C PRO A 479 -2.09 -2.61 -8.33
N TRP A 480 -1.61 -1.43 -8.72
CA TRP A 480 -1.67 -0.97 -10.10
C TRP A 480 -0.76 -1.79 -11.02
N VAL A 481 0.47 -2.10 -10.60
CA VAL A 481 1.39 -2.94 -11.40
C VAL A 481 0.80 -4.32 -11.66
N VAL A 482 0.17 -4.92 -10.63
CA VAL A 482 -0.52 -6.21 -10.74
C VAL A 482 -1.74 -6.12 -11.66
N GLU A 483 -2.52 -5.04 -11.57
CA GLU A 483 -3.68 -4.81 -12.45
C GLU A 483 -3.26 -4.64 -13.92
N GLN A 484 -2.19 -3.89 -14.19
CA GLN A 484 -1.67 -3.73 -15.56
C GLN A 484 -1.04 -5.00 -16.11
N GLY A 485 -0.66 -5.95 -15.25
CA GLY A 485 0.01 -7.17 -15.65
C GLY A 485 1.44 -6.95 -16.15
N ASN A 486 2.10 -5.86 -15.75
CA ASN A 486 3.47 -5.56 -16.18
C ASN A 486 4.46 -6.48 -15.44
N VAL A 487 4.92 -7.53 -16.13
CA VAL A 487 5.77 -8.58 -15.56
C VAL A 487 7.16 -8.06 -15.22
N ASP A 488 7.77 -7.26 -16.10
CA ASP A 488 9.11 -6.74 -15.92
C ASP A 488 9.20 -5.80 -14.72
N LEU A 489 8.35 -4.77 -14.70
CA LEU A 489 8.26 -3.85 -13.56
C LEU A 489 7.84 -4.57 -12.28
N GLY A 490 6.94 -5.56 -12.38
CA GLY A 490 6.54 -6.38 -11.23
C GLY A 490 7.70 -7.16 -10.63
N ALA A 491 8.63 -7.64 -11.46
CA ALA A 491 9.83 -8.31 -11.01
C ALA A 491 10.83 -7.35 -10.33
N GLU A 492 10.99 -6.14 -10.88
CA GLU A 492 11.84 -5.12 -10.26
C GLU A 492 11.34 -4.70 -8.89
N LEU A 493 10.04 -4.39 -8.77
CA LEU A 493 9.41 -4.11 -7.48
C LEU A 493 9.66 -5.24 -6.49
N ALA A 494 9.51 -6.50 -6.92
CA ALA A 494 9.68 -7.65 -6.04
C ALA A 494 11.10 -7.75 -5.48
N PHE A 495 12.15 -7.57 -6.30
CA PHE A 495 13.52 -7.61 -5.78
C PHE A 495 13.89 -6.36 -4.98
N CYS A 496 13.33 -5.18 -5.29
CA CYS A 496 13.51 -3.98 -4.49
C CYS A 496 12.96 -4.18 -3.08
N LEU A 497 11.75 -4.73 -2.95
CA LEU A 497 11.16 -5.07 -1.65
C LEU A 497 12.02 -6.10 -0.88
N GLN A 498 12.63 -7.06 -1.59
CA GLN A 498 13.56 -8.02 -0.98
C GLN A 498 14.85 -7.36 -0.46
N CYS A 499 15.29 -6.25 -1.03
CA CYS A 499 16.46 -5.50 -0.55
C CYS A 499 16.24 -4.81 0.80
N VAL A 500 14.99 -4.46 1.11
CA VAL A 500 14.59 -3.76 2.35
C VAL A 500 13.90 -4.68 3.36
N ASP A 501 14.10 -5.99 3.20
CA ASP A 501 13.57 -7.04 4.08
C ASP A 501 12.02 -7.10 4.10
N GLU A 502 11.33 -6.52 3.11
CA GLU A 502 9.86 -6.62 2.92
C GLU A 502 9.45 -7.93 2.21
N ALA A 503 10.34 -8.92 2.19
CA ALA A 503 10.04 -10.24 1.66
C ALA A 503 8.94 -10.92 2.49
N GLY A 504 8.00 -11.58 1.82
CA GLY A 504 6.86 -12.26 2.44
C GLY A 504 5.72 -11.34 2.86
N GLY A 505 5.81 -10.02 2.62
CA GLY A 505 4.69 -9.10 2.79
C GLY A 505 3.60 -9.28 1.73
N GLY A 506 2.47 -8.59 1.90
CA GLY A 506 1.31 -8.72 1.01
C GLY A 506 1.58 -8.23 -0.43
N ALA A 507 2.30 -7.11 -0.57
CA ALA A 507 2.76 -6.60 -1.87
C ALA A 507 3.70 -7.59 -2.56
N HIS A 508 4.71 -8.05 -1.83
CA HIS A 508 5.72 -8.98 -2.34
C HIS A 508 5.07 -10.27 -2.86
N GLU A 509 4.14 -10.86 -2.11
CA GLU A 509 3.44 -12.06 -2.56
C GLU A 509 2.55 -11.82 -3.77
N ALA A 510 1.86 -10.67 -3.85
CA ALA A 510 1.04 -10.33 -5.01
C ALA A 510 1.89 -10.22 -6.30
N LEU A 511 3.09 -9.65 -6.20
CA LEU A 511 4.03 -9.57 -7.31
C LEU A 511 4.56 -10.96 -7.70
N LEU A 512 4.92 -11.82 -6.75
CA LEU A 512 5.37 -13.17 -7.09
C LEU A 512 4.27 -14.00 -7.77
N VAL A 513 3.01 -13.88 -7.32
CA VAL A 513 1.86 -14.52 -7.97
C VAL A 513 1.65 -13.99 -9.40
N LEU A 514 1.84 -12.69 -9.62
CA LEU A 514 1.82 -12.10 -10.96
C LEU A 514 2.86 -12.76 -11.87
N LEU A 515 4.10 -12.87 -11.41
CA LEU A 515 5.20 -13.49 -12.17
C LEU A 515 4.91 -14.97 -12.49
N GLU A 516 4.44 -15.74 -11.51
CA GLU A 516 4.10 -17.15 -11.71
C GLU A 516 2.98 -17.34 -12.73
N ARG A 517 1.97 -16.45 -12.74
CA ARG A 517 0.87 -16.52 -13.70
C ARG A 517 1.33 -16.30 -15.14
N HIS A 518 2.39 -15.52 -15.34
CA HIS A 518 2.91 -15.18 -16.67
C HIS A 518 4.13 -16.04 -17.07
N GLN A 519 4.68 -16.84 -16.17
CA GLN A 519 5.76 -17.77 -16.49
C GLN A 519 5.27 -18.84 -17.47
N GLN A 520 5.92 -18.91 -18.63
CA GLN A 520 5.65 -19.95 -19.62
C GLN A 520 6.12 -21.32 -19.12
N PRO A 521 5.60 -22.45 -19.67
CA PRO A 521 6.01 -23.79 -19.25
C PRO A 521 7.51 -24.08 -19.38
N ASP A 522 8.19 -23.40 -20.30
CA ASP A 522 9.65 -23.48 -20.50
C ASP A 522 10.45 -22.55 -19.57
N GLY A 523 9.77 -21.75 -18.75
CA GLY A 523 10.36 -20.80 -17.80
C GLY A 523 10.52 -19.39 -18.32
N ARG A 524 10.27 -19.12 -19.60
CA ARG A 524 10.42 -17.78 -20.17
C ARG A 524 9.31 -16.84 -19.67
N MET A 525 9.67 -15.57 -19.56
CA MET A 525 8.71 -14.46 -19.46
C MET A 525 8.46 -13.89 -20.88
N GLU A 526 8.11 -12.60 -20.97
CA GLU A 526 7.83 -11.91 -22.24
C GLU A 526 9.07 -11.85 -23.14
N ASP A 527 10.21 -11.45 -22.58
CA ASP A 527 11.51 -11.37 -23.25
C ASP A 527 12.66 -11.72 -22.29
N ALA A 528 13.91 -11.52 -22.74
CA ALA A 528 15.11 -11.81 -21.95
C ALA A 528 15.24 -10.92 -20.69
N HIS A 529 14.86 -9.64 -20.76
CA HIS A 529 14.92 -8.70 -19.64
C HIS A 529 13.89 -9.05 -18.56
N ALA A 530 12.63 -9.27 -18.97
CA ALA A 530 11.59 -9.73 -18.06
C ALA A 530 11.93 -11.09 -17.43
N THR A 531 12.59 -11.99 -18.19
CA THR A 531 13.05 -13.29 -17.67
C THR A 531 14.19 -13.09 -16.66
N ALA A 532 15.10 -12.14 -16.88
CA ALA A 532 16.17 -11.79 -15.96
C ALA A 532 15.63 -11.21 -14.63
N GLY A 533 14.72 -10.24 -14.71
CA GLY A 533 14.05 -9.67 -13.54
C GLY A 533 13.33 -10.75 -12.73
N ALA A 534 12.55 -11.60 -13.40
CA ALA A 534 11.84 -12.69 -12.73
C ALA A 534 12.77 -13.70 -12.06
N LEU A 535 13.92 -14.01 -12.67
CA LEU A 535 14.95 -14.86 -12.05
C LEU A 535 15.44 -14.27 -10.74
N LEU A 536 15.75 -12.96 -10.72
CA LEU A 536 16.17 -12.25 -9.51
C LEU A 536 15.08 -12.25 -8.44
N ALA A 537 13.83 -11.98 -8.82
CA ALA A 537 12.70 -11.97 -7.90
C ALA A 537 12.43 -13.36 -7.29
N PHE A 538 12.38 -14.42 -8.11
CA PHE A 538 12.15 -15.78 -7.60
C PHE A 538 13.31 -16.29 -6.75
N ALA A 539 14.56 -16.06 -7.19
CA ALA A 539 15.73 -16.49 -6.42
C ALA A 539 15.86 -15.71 -5.10
N GLY A 540 15.58 -14.40 -5.11
CA GLY A 540 15.55 -13.59 -3.90
C GLY A 540 14.46 -14.01 -2.92
N ALA A 541 13.34 -14.53 -3.42
CA ALA A 541 12.28 -15.12 -2.61
C ALA A 541 12.71 -16.48 -2.03
N GLU A 542 13.33 -17.35 -2.83
CA GLU A 542 13.90 -18.62 -2.36
C GLU A 542 14.97 -18.42 -1.28
N GLU A 543 15.74 -17.34 -1.35
CA GLU A 543 16.78 -17.01 -0.37
C GLU A 543 16.20 -16.61 1.00
N ARG A 544 15.13 -15.81 0.99
CA ARG A 544 14.62 -15.12 2.19
C ARG A 544 13.41 -15.80 2.83
N LEU A 545 12.64 -16.56 2.06
CA LEU A 545 11.43 -17.22 2.57
C LEU A 545 11.77 -18.55 3.27
N PRO A 546 11.03 -18.87 4.36
CA PRO A 546 11.29 -20.05 5.19
C PRO A 546 11.15 -21.38 4.45
#